data_AF-A0AAD4ZN18-F1
#
_entry.id   AF-A0AAD4ZN18-F1
#
_cell.length_a   1.000
_cell.length_b   1.000
_cell.length_c   1.000
_cell.angle_alpha   90.00
_cell.angle_beta   90.00
_cell.angle_gamma   90.00
#
_symmetry.space_group_name_H-M   'P 1'
#
loop_
_entity.id
_entity.type
_entity.pdbx_description
1 polymer ?
#
loop_
_entity_poly.entity_id
_entity_poly.type
_entity_poly.pdbx_seq_one_letter_code
_entity_poly.pdbx_strand_id
1 'polypeptide(L)' 'MLEKNPNQWHEKLSETFWAYRTSKRDATGMTPYALTYGHDTILPMEIAVQSLRIAQQHNMIREDYS' A
#
# COMPACT_ATOMS: atom_id res chain seq x y z
N MET A 1 3.50 10.53 13.82
CA MET A 1 4.17 10.65 12.51
C MET A 1 3.26 11.37 11.52
N LEU A 2 2.01 10.94 11.32
CA LEU A 2 0.95 11.74 10.65
C LEU A 2 0.48 12.94 11.49
N GLU A 3 0.40 12.77 12.82
CA GLU A 3 0.12 13.84 13.79
C GLU A 3 1.06 15.06 13.68
N LYS A 4 2.28 14.87 13.17
CA LYS A 4 3.27 15.96 13.02
C LYS A 4 3.15 16.70 11.69
N ASN A 5 2.63 16.05 10.64
CA ASN A 5 2.45 16.62 9.30
C ASN A 5 1.20 15.99 8.66
N PRO A 6 -0.01 16.46 9.01
CA PRO A 6 -1.25 15.87 8.54
C PRO A 6 -1.39 15.91 7.02
N ASN A 7 -0.71 16.85 6.35
CA ASN A 7 -0.78 16.99 4.88
C ASN A 7 0.00 15.91 4.12
N GLN A 8 0.82 15.08 4.78
CA GLN A 8 1.62 14.03 4.12
C GLN A 8 0.99 12.64 4.20
N TRP A 9 -0.31 12.55 4.53
CA TRP A 9 -1.01 11.27 4.62
C TRP A 9 -0.96 10.47 3.32
N HIS A 10 -0.95 11.16 2.17
CA HIS A 10 -0.94 10.55 0.85
C HIS A 10 0.39 9.86 0.53
N GLU A 11 1.52 10.37 1.05
CA GLU A 11 2.83 9.73 0.91
C GLU A 11 2.87 8.36 1.61
N LYS A 12 2.10 8.20 2.70
CA LYS A 12 2.02 6.97 3.50
C LYS A 12 0.83 6.08 3.14
N LEU A 13 -0.05 6.53 2.27
CA LEU A 13 -1.26 5.80 1.87
C LEU A 13 -0.91 4.44 1.27
N SER A 14 0.01 4.41 0.31
CA SER A 14 0.42 3.19 -0.39
C SER A 14 1.00 2.14 0.57
N GLU A 15 1.86 2.57 1.49
CA GLU A 15 2.45 1.71 2.53
C GLU A 15 1.36 1.17 3.48
N THR A 16 0.43 2.03 3.89
CA THR A 16 -0.67 1.66 4.80
C THR A 16 -1.62 0.66 4.16
N PHE A 17 -2.01 0.88 2.90
CA PHE A 17 -2.81 -0.08 2.13
C PHE A 17 -2.09 -1.41 1.94
N TRP A 18 -0.78 -1.38 1.73
CA TRP A 18 0.02 -2.60 1.63
C TRP A 18 -0.04 -3.40 2.94
N ALA A 19 0.31 -2.77 4.06
CA ALA A 19 0.26 -3.40 5.38
C ALA A 19 -1.14 -3.94 5.71
N TYR A 20 -2.19 -3.20 5.37
CA TYR A 20 -3.56 -3.64 5.55
C TYR A 20 -3.86 -4.95 4.80
N ARG A 21 -3.45 -5.03 3.53
CA ARG A 21 -3.74 -6.19 2.66
C ARG A 21 -2.93 -7.43 3.03
N THR A 22 -1.71 -7.27 3.54
CA THR A 22 -0.80 -8.38 3.86
C THR A 22 -0.89 -8.85 5.30
N SER A 23 -1.50 -8.08 6.21
CA SER A 23 -1.63 -8.48 7.62
C SER A 23 -2.82 -9.40 7.81
N LYS A 24 -2.64 -10.47 8.58
CA LYS A 24 -3.74 -11.36 8.98
C LYS A 24 -4.74 -10.60 9.85
N ARG A 25 -6.02 -10.90 9.65
CA ARG A 25 -7.12 -10.36 10.46
C ARG A 25 -7.56 -11.39 11.48
N ASP A 26 -7.71 -10.98 12.73
CA ASP A 26 -8.11 -11.89 13.82
C ASP A 26 -9.46 -12.57 13.56
N ALA A 27 -10.39 -11.86 12.89
CA ALA A 27 -11.72 -12.38 12.59
C ALA A 27 -11.72 -13.57 11.62
N THR A 28 -10.78 -13.62 10.66
CA THR A 28 -10.76 -14.64 9.60
C THR A 28 -9.50 -15.51 9.64
N GLY A 29 -8.48 -15.14 10.43
CA GLY A 29 -7.16 -15.76 10.44
C GLY A 29 -6.37 -15.60 9.13
N MET A 30 -6.94 -14.90 8.14
CA MET A 30 -6.39 -14.75 6.80
C MET A 30 -6.12 -13.28 6.48
N THR A 31 -5.28 -13.04 5.49
CA THR A 31 -5.02 -11.69 4.98
C THR A 31 -6.20 -11.25 4.08
N PRO A 32 -6.57 -9.97 4.07
CA PRO A 32 -7.59 -9.47 3.14
C PRO A 32 -7.30 -9.79 1.67
N TYR A 33 -6.01 -9.82 1.31
CA TYR A 33 -5.59 -10.20 -0.04
C TYR A 33 -5.91 -11.67 -0.35
N ALA A 34 -5.58 -12.59 0.55
CA ALA A 34 -5.84 -14.02 0.35
C ALA A 34 -7.34 -14.32 0.24
N LEU A 35 -8.19 -13.55 0.91
CA LEU A 35 -9.65 -13.67 0.75
C LEU A 35 -10.14 -13.20 -0.63
N THR A 36 -9.46 -12.24 -1.24
CA THR A 36 -9.86 -11.67 -2.54
C THR A 36 -9.34 -12.51 -3.71
N TYR A 37 -8.09 -12.99 -3.62
CA TYR A 37 -7.39 -13.66 -4.72
C TYR A 37 -7.19 -15.16 -4.51
N GLY A 38 -7.53 -15.70 -3.33
CA GLY A 38 -7.45 -17.14 -3.04
C GLY A 38 -6.04 -17.65 -2.71
N HIS A 39 -5.03 -16.78 -2.61
CA HIS A 39 -3.67 -17.16 -2.24
C HIS A 39 -2.97 -16.06 -1.42
N ASP A 40 -1.92 -16.43 -0.68
CA ASP A 40 -1.13 -15.46 0.10
C ASP A 40 -0.45 -14.42 -0.79
N THR A 41 -0.26 -13.20 -0.26
CA THR A 41 0.43 -12.14 -0.97
C THR A 41 1.86 -12.55 -1.31
N ILE A 42 2.13 -12.71 -2.60
CA ILE A 42 3.49 -12.77 -3.14
C ILE A 42 3.89 -11.34 -3.43
N LEU A 43 5.00 -10.86 -2.84
CA LEU A 43 5.49 -9.51 -3.09
C LEU A 43 5.86 -9.39 -4.58
N PRO A 44 5.16 -8.56 -5.39
CA PRO A 44 5.51 -8.40 -6.79
C PRO A 44 6.90 -7.74 -6.87
N MET A 45 7.76 -8.20 -7.80
CA MET A 45 9.10 -7.60 -7.97
C MET A 45 9.04 -6.09 -8.22
N GLU A 46 7.90 -5.63 -8.74
CA GLU A 46 7.59 -4.23 -8.98
C GLU A 46 7.73 -3.35 -7.74
N ILE A 47 7.44 -3.87 -6.55
CA ILE A 47 7.62 -3.14 -5.28
C ILE A 47 9.09 -3.11 -4.89
N ALA A 48 9.80 -4.24 -5.06
CA ALA A 48 11.23 -4.33 -4.75
C ALA A 48 12.10 -3.47 -5.68
N VAL A 49 11.69 -3.33 -6.95
CA VAL A 49 12.43 -2.60 -7.99
C VAL A 49 11.97 -1.14 -8.11
N GLN A 50 11.00 -0.69 -7.31
CA GLN A 50 10.33 0.62 -7.47
C GLN A 50 9.90 0.84 -8.93
N SER A 51 9.07 -0.06 -9.45
CA SER A 51 8.66 -0.06 -10.85
C SER A 51 8.05 1.26 -11.29
N LEU A 52 8.07 1.49 -12.60
CA LEU A 52 7.48 2.67 -13.24
C LEU A 52 6.03 2.92 -12.77
N ARG A 53 5.25 1.87 -12.51
CA ARG A 53 3.88 1.99 -11.99
C ARG A 53 3.84 2.64 -10.60
N ILE A 54 4.75 2.25 -9.71
CA ILE A 54 4.86 2.85 -8.38
C ILE A 54 5.39 4.28 -8.45
N ALA A 55 6.34 4.55 -9.35
CA ALA A 55 6.84 5.91 -9.60
C ALA A 55 5.73 6.82 -10.16
N GLN A 56 4.93 6.32 -11.12
CA GLN A 56 3.76 7.01 -11.64
C GLN A 56 2.71 7.25 -10.56
N GLN A 57 2.45 6.29 -9.67
CA GLN A 57 1.52 6.47 -8.57
C GLN A 57 1.98 7.58 -7.61
N HIS A 58 3.27 7.63 -7.27
CA HIS A 58 3.82 8.74 -6.48
C HIS A 58 3.76 10.08 -7.21
N ASN A 59 4.00 10.11 -8.52
CA ASN A 59 3.92 11.33 -9.32
C ASN A 59 2.48 11.84 -9.49
N MET A 60 1.51 10.95 -9.74
CA MET A 60 0.08 11.29 -9.79
C MET A 60 -0.36 11.91 -8.46
N ILE A 61 0.02 11.28 -7.33
CA ILE A 61 -0.27 11.80 -6.00
C ILE A 61 0.43 13.16 -5.76
N ARG A 62 1.64 13.37 -6.28
CA ARG A 62 2.35 14.65 -6.13
C ARG A 62 1.68 15.80 -6.91
N GLU A 63 1.13 15.52 -8.09
CA GLU A 63 0.47 16.53 -8.93
C GLU A 63 -0.92 16.91 -8.42
N ASP A 64 -1.67 15.96 -7.85
CA ASP A 64 -3.04 16.19 -7.35
C ASP A 64 -3.11 16.95 -6.01
N TYR A 65 -2.00 17.03 -5.28
CA TYR A 65 -1.91 17.67 -3.95
C TYR A 65 -0.90 18.83 -3.88
N SER A 66 -0.41 19.34 -5.01
CA SER A 66 0.42 20.55 -5.10
C SER A 66 -0.41 21.83 -5.19
#